data_AF-A0A9D1AS03-F1
#
_entry.id   AF-A0A9D1AS03-F1
#
_cell.length_a   1.000
_cell.length_b   1.000
_cell.length_c   1.000
_cell.angle_alpha   90.00
_cell.angle_beta   90.00
_cell.angle_gamma   90.00
#
_symmetry.space_group_name_H-M   'P 1'
#
loop_
_entity.id
_entity.type
_entity.pdbx_description
1 polymer ?
#
loop_
_entity_poly.entity_id
_entity_poly.type
_entity_poly.pdbx_seq_one_letter_code
_entity_poly.pdbx_strand_id
1 'polypeptide(L)'
;MDGPRRRLPLEASVLLGALVARDEGLLATFVDLVDGGLLRLYDPAVTGRDNEALLSRIDAEPERYAEVPRYTRMYRLMNEFVDAVEDDHLARLLDTALTSREAFRRFEGVLAAWPQEHDRWVTYREEALAGWAVAWLRSVGVEPDWELPLPPEAPLAMPELLEVALLGRDQGAGVRILEASSEAEARGQFVRLARQLCELRCEPFQARTLRGRNRFARGGIEIRREGARLVLAVLA
;
A
#
# COMPACT_ATOMS: atom_id res chain seq x y z
N MET A 1 -12.14 4.75 23.79
CA MET A 1 -11.74 6.06 24.36
C MET A 1 -10.33 6.31 23.86
N ASP A 2 -10.21 7.04 22.74
CA ASP A 2 -8.92 7.33 22.12
C ASP A 2 -8.38 8.59 22.78
N GLY A 3 -7.31 8.45 23.58
CA GLY A 3 -6.64 9.59 24.22
C GLY A 3 -5.96 10.49 23.19
N PRO A 4 -5.57 11.73 23.55
CA PRO A 4 -4.84 12.59 22.64
C PRO A 4 -3.52 11.94 22.22
N ARG A 5 -3.35 11.70 20.91
CA ARG A 5 -2.12 11.13 20.33
C ARG A 5 -0.97 12.11 20.46
N ARG A 6 0.22 11.59 20.74
CA ARG A 6 1.43 12.39 20.90
C ARG A 6 2.01 12.76 19.54
N ARG A 7 2.39 14.02 19.34
CA ARG A 7 3.19 14.43 18.18
C ARG A 7 4.67 14.14 18.41
N LEU A 8 5.32 13.55 17.42
CA LEU A 8 6.75 13.24 17.44
C LEU A 8 7.41 13.71 16.13
N PRO A 9 8.60 14.32 16.20
CA PRO A 9 9.37 14.68 15.02
C PRO A 9 9.96 13.41 14.40
N LEU A 10 9.27 12.86 13.41
CA LEU A 10 9.66 11.63 12.72
C LEU A 10 10.04 11.93 11.28
N GLU A 11 11.28 11.59 10.90
CA GLU A 11 11.69 11.73 9.51
C GLU A 11 11.03 10.65 8.66
N ALA A 12 10.08 11.06 7.81
CA ALA A 12 9.28 10.17 6.96
C ALA A 12 10.15 9.20 6.16
N SER A 13 11.12 9.72 5.40
CA SER A 13 12.04 8.93 4.56
C SER A 13 12.72 7.79 5.32
N VAL A 14 13.18 8.06 6.55
CA VAL A 14 13.88 7.08 7.38
C VAL A 14 12.93 6.00 7.87
N LEU A 15 11.73 6.38 8.30
CA LEU A 15 10.71 5.41 8.71
C LEU A 15 10.23 4.55 7.53
N LEU A 16 9.97 5.16 6.36
CA LEU A 16 9.59 4.42 5.15
C LEU A 16 10.68 3.44 4.71
N GLY A 17 11.94 3.86 4.81
CA GLY A 17 13.10 2.98 4.59
C GLY A 17 13.13 1.79 5.55
N ALA A 18 12.82 2.02 6.83
CA ALA A 18 12.75 0.97 7.84
C ALA A 18 11.65 -0.07 7.56
N LEU A 19 10.47 0.36 7.07
CA LEU A 19 9.37 -0.53 6.70
C LEU A 19 9.77 -1.57 5.64
N VAL A 20 10.64 -1.19 4.72
CA VAL A 20 11.07 -2.03 3.59
C VAL A 20 12.50 -2.58 3.75
N ALA A 21 13.12 -2.35 4.91
CA ALA A 21 14.50 -2.72 5.16
C ALA A 21 14.76 -4.22 4.92
N ARG A 22 15.91 -4.49 4.31
CA ARG A 22 16.42 -5.83 4.01
C ARG A 22 17.92 -5.95 4.26
N ASP A 23 18.47 -5.06 5.07
CA ASP A 23 19.88 -5.05 5.43
C ASP A 23 20.28 -6.41 6.02
N GLU A 24 21.43 -6.91 5.60
CA GLU A 24 21.95 -8.19 6.09
C GLU A 24 22.21 -8.09 7.60
N GLY A 25 21.72 -9.09 8.34
CA GLY A 25 21.84 -9.13 9.79
C GLY A 25 20.95 -8.12 10.53
N LEU A 26 20.08 -7.34 9.89
CA LEU A 26 19.11 -6.53 10.63
C LEU A 26 18.03 -7.43 11.24
N LEU A 27 17.88 -7.37 12.57
CA LEU A 27 16.89 -8.14 13.32
C LEU A 27 15.59 -7.37 13.49
N ALA A 28 15.67 -6.11 13.92
CA ALA A 28 14.52 -5.25 14.16
C ALA A 28 14.89 -3.77 14.06
N THR A 29 13.90 -2.92 13.82
CA THR A 29 14.01 -1.47 13.98
C THR A 29 12.95 -1.03 14.98
N PHE A 30 13.28 -0.13 15.89
CA PHE A 30 12.38 0.43 16.89
C PHE A 30 12.28 1.94 16.73
N VAL A 31 11.12 2.51 17.02
CA VAL A 31 10.92 3.94 17.24
C VAL A 31 10.93 4.20 18.75
N ASP A 32 11.76 5.13 19.19
CA ASP A 32 11.69 5.69 20.54
C ASP A 32 10.53 6.69 20.61
N LEU A 33 9.50 6.37 21.38
CA LEU A 33 8.28 7.16 21.49
C LEU A 33 8.48 8.45 22.30
N VAL A 34 9.69 8.72 22.80
CA VAL A 34 10.06 9.96 23.49
C VAL A 34 10.63 11.00 22.54
N ASP A 35 11.51 10.63 21.62
CA ASP A 35 12.22 11.58 20.76
C ASP A 35 11.97 11.35 19.26
N GLY A 36 11.33 10.25 18.87
CA GLY A 36 11.11 9.88 17.47
C GLY A 36 12.32 9.20 16.81
N GLY A 37 13.37 8.89 17.57
CA GLY A 37 14.58 8.25 17.05
C GLY A 37 14.33 6.81 16.59
N LEU A 38 14.91 6.44 15.44
CA LEU A 38 14.93 5.04 14.99
C LEU A 38 16.20 4.32 15.48
N LEU A 39 16.00 3.20 16.18
CA LEU A 39 17.04 2.36 16.75
C LEU A 39 17.03 1.01 16.03
N ARG A 40 18.20 0.52 15.59
CA ARG A 40 18.30 -0.73 14.84
C ARG A 40 19.05 -1.79 15.63
N LEU A 41 18.45 -2.96 15.72
CA LEU A 41 19.03 -4.15 16.32
C LEU A 41 19.61 -5.03 15.21
N TYR A 42 20.88 -5.41 15.32
CA TYR A 42 21.56 -6.25 14.34
C TYR A 42 21.99 -7.59 14.94
N ASP A 43 22.15 -8.64 14.15
CA ASP A 43 22.74 -9.89 14.60
C ASP A 43 24.25 -9.67 14.83
N PRO A 44 24.76 -9.81 16.08
CA PRO A 44 26.18 -9.65 16.37
C PRO A 44 27.05 -10.68 15.65
N ALA A 45 26.54 -11.88 15.38
CA ALA A 45 27.29 -12.92 14.66
C ALA A 45 27.47 -12.57 13.18
N VAL A 46 26.53 -11.81 12.59
CA VAL A 46 26.58 -11.38 11.18
C VAL A 46 27.34 -10.07 11.04
N THR A 47 27.08 -9.10 11.92
CA THR A 47 27.54 -7.72 11.75
C THR A 47 28.68 -7.31 12.68
N GLY A 48 28.96 -8.10 13.73
CA GLY A 48 29.90 -7.74 14.79
C GLY A 48 29.44 -6.56 15.65
N ARG A 49 28.21 -6.05 15.46
CA ARG A 49 27.67 -4.92 16.25
C ARG A 49 27.19 -5.41 17.60
N ASP A 50 27.60 -4.69 18.63
CA ASP A 50 27.07 -4.86 19.98
C ASP A 50 25.72 -4.16 20.13
N ASN A 51 24.76 -4.85 20.74
CA ASN A 51 23.43 -4.34 21.04
C ASN A 51 23.15 -4.22 22.53
N GLU A 52 24.08 -4.57 23.42
CA GLU A 52 23.83 -4.67 24.87
C GLU A 52 23.23 -3.38 25.44
N ALA A 53 23.77 -2.23 25.06
CA ALA A 53 23.26 -0.93 25.49
C ALA A 53 21.84 -0.64 24.98
N LEU A 54 21.50 -1.06 23.75
CA LEU A 54 20.16 -0.87 23.19
C LEU A 54 19.15 -1.83 23.84
N LEU A 55 19.51 -3.10 23.98
CA LEU A 55 18.68 -4.12 24.62
C LEU A 55 18.39 -3.74 26.08
N SER A 56 19.41 -3.29 26.82
CA SER A 56 19.23 -2.83 28.21
C SER A 56 18.26 -1.66 28.33
N ARG A 57 18.26 -0.73 27.36
CA ARG A 57 17.28 0.38 27.31
C ARG A 57 15.87 -0.12 27.04
N ILE A 58 15.72 -1.03 26.07
CA ILE A 58 14.43 -1.62 25.71
C ILE A 58 13.86 -2.43 26.88
N ASP A 59 14.68 -3.24 27.55
CA ASP A 59 14.27 -4.07 28.69
C ASP A 59 13.87 -3.22 29.90
N ALA A 60 14.53 -2.07 30.11
CA ALA A 60 14.20 -1.16 31.20
C ALA A 60 12.89 -0.40 30.99
N GLU A 61 12.57 -0.03 29.74
CA GLU A 61 11.39 0.77 29.38
C GLU A 61 10.69 0.21 28.12
N PRO A 62 10.12 -1.01 28.15
CA PRO A 62 9.62 -1.65 26.93
C PRO A 62 8.46 -0.87 26.28
N GLU A 63 7.63 -0.20 27.07
CA GLU A 63 6.51 0.61 26.57
C GLU A 63 6.94 1.89 25.85
N ARG A 64 8.22 2.30 26.00
CA ARG A 64 8.79 3.46 25.32
C ARG A 64 9.15 3.16 23.86
N TYR A 65 9.36 1.89 23.51
CA TYR A 65 9.88 1.49 22.21
C TYR A 65 8.81 0.75 21.41
N ALA A 66 8.49 1.26 20.22
CA ALA A 66 7.60 0.59 19.28
C ALA A 66 8.43 -0.08 18.17
N GLU A 67 8.34 -1.41 18.03
CA GLU A 67 8.97 -2.11 16.92
C GLU A 67 8.31 -1.70 15.60
N VAL A 68 9.14 -1.29 14.62
CA VAL A 68 8.72 -0.95 13.27
C VAL A 68 8.38 -2.24 12.52
N PRO A 69 7.10 -2.44 12.18
CA PRO A 69 6.67 -3.62 11.46
C PRO A 69 7.18 -3.61 10.01
N ARG A 70 7.40 -4.80 9.46
CA ARG A 70 7.80 -4.95 8.06
C ARG A 70 6.61 -4.77 7.12
N TYR A 71 6.79 -4.01 6.05
CA TYR A 71 5.79 -3.88 4.99
C TYR A 71 5.74 -5.15 4.11
N THR A 72 4.75 -6.00 4.37
CA THR A 72 4.60 -7.31 3.70
C THR A 72 3.82 -7.23 2.37
N ARG A 73 3.22 -6.08 2.05
CA ARG A 73 2.28 -5.91 0.94
C ARG A 73 2.92 -5.41 -0.36
N MET A 74 4.24 -5.32 -0.42
CA MET A 74 4.93 -4.76 -1.58
C MET A 74 4.59 -5.50 -2.88
N TYR A 75 4.44 -6.83 -2.85
CA TYR A 75 4.05 -7.58 -4.04
C TYR A 75 2.65 -7.20 -4.55
N ARG A 76 1.69 -6.99 -3.64
CA ARG A 76 0.35 -6.49 -3.99
C ARG A 76 0.44 -5.08 -4.57
N LEU A 77 1.22 -4.20 -3.94
CA LEU A 77 1.42 -2.83 -4.42
C LEU A 77 2.01 -2.78 -5.84
N MET A 78 2.98 -3.64 -6.15
CA MET A 78 3.53 -3.75 -7.50
C MET A 78 2.47 -4.20 -8.50
N ASN A 79 1.64 -5.18 -8.14
CA ASN A 79 0.55 -5.63 -8.99
C ASN A 79 -0.49 -4.52 -9.24
N GLU A 80 -0.87 -3.76 -8.21
CA GLU A 80 -1.78 -2.62 -8.33
C GLU A 80 -1.19 -1.50 -9.21
N PHE A 81 0.13 -1.32 -9.17
CA PHE A 81 0.80 -0.39 -10.08
C PHE A 81 0.72 -0.87 -11.54
N VAL A 82 1.03 -2.14 -11.82
CA VAL A 82 0.93 -2.70 -13.19
C VAL A 82 -0.47 -2.55 -13.76
N ASP A 83 -1.48 -2.76 -12.93
CA ASP A 83 -2.89 -2.57 -13.27
C ASP A 83 -3.23 -1.14 -13.71
N ALA A 84 -2.51 -0.15 -13.18
CA ALA A 84 -2.68 1.27 -13.48
C ALA A 84 -1.74 1.79 -14.57
N VAL A 85 -0.91 0.94 -15.19
CA VAL A 85 -0.05 1.30 -16.33
C VAL A 85 -0.88 1.33 -17.61
N GLU A 86 -0.82 2.45 -18.34
CA GLU A 86 -1.55 2.64 -19.60
C GLU A 86 -0.83 2.00 -20.80
N ASP A 87 0.50 2.00 -20.80
CA ASP A 87 1.30 1.36 -21.85
C ASP A 87 1.14 -0.16 -21.78
N ASP A 88 0.43 -0.67 -22.78
CA ASP A 88 0.10 -2.07 -22.91
C ASP A 88 1.33 -2.98 -22.99
N HIS A 89 2.40 -2.53 -23.66
CA HIS A 89 3.63 -3.27 -23.80
C HIS A 89 4.38 -3.31 -22.47
N LEU A 90 4.54 -2.16 -21.81
CA LEU A 90 5.17 -2.07 -20.51
C LEU A 90 4.45 -2.94 -19.47
N ALA A 91 3.13 -2.84 -19.37
CA ALA A 91 2.36 -3.61 -18.41
C ALA A 91 2.52 -5.14 -18.62
N ARG A 92 2.67 -5.62 -19.85
CA ARG A 92 2.98 -7.05 -20.12
C ARG A 92 4.38 -7.45 -19.67
N LEU A 93 5.37 -6.57 -19.83
CA LEU A 93 6.73 -6.81 -19.36
C LEU A 93 6.76 -6.86 -17.83
N LEU A 94 6.07 -5.94 -17.15
CA LEU A 94 5.97 -5.91 -15.70
C LEU A 94 5.21 -7.13 -15.15
N ASP A 95 4.09 -7.53 -15.75
CA ASP A 95 3.38 -8.77 -15.39
C ASP A 95 4.32 -9.99 -15.49
N THR A 96 5.09 -10.08 -16.58
CA THR A 96 6.05 -11.16 -16.77
C THR A 96 7.13 -11.13 -15.69
N ALA A 97 7.67 -9.94 -15.38
CA ALA A 97 8.65 -9.76 -14.32
C ALA A 97 8.13 -10.26 -12.96
N LEU A 98 6.87 -9.97 -12.63
CA LEU A 98 6.22 -10.35 -11.37
C LEU A 98 5.98 -11.85 -11.17
N THR A 99 6.07 -12.66 -12.22
CA THR A 99 5.97 -14.13 -12.11
C THR A 99 7.33 -14.82 -11.86
N SER A 100 8.41 -14.06 -11.92
CA SER A 100 9.77 -14.60 -11.81
C SER A 100 10.25 -14.76 -10.35
N ARG A 101 11.25 -15.63 -10.14
CA ARG A 101 11.90 -15.84 -8.82
C ARG A 101 12.52 -14.58 -8.22
N GLU A 102 12.82 -13.57 -9.05
CA GLU A 102 13.37 -12.28 -8.62
C GLU A 102 12.44 -11.13 -9.05
N ALA A 103 11.14 -11.27 -8.75
CA ALA A 103 10.09 -10.36 -9.17
C ALA A 103 10.43 -8.87 -8.91
N PHE A 104 10.89 -8.53 -7.70
CA PHE A 104 11.28 -7.17 -7.33
C PHE A 104 12.36 -6.59 -8.24
N ARG A 105 13.47 -7.32 -8.39
CA ARG A 105 14.61 -6.88 -9.21
C ARG A 105 14.24 -6.76 -10.68
N ARG A 106 13.49 -7.73 -11.22
CA ARG A 106 13.08 -7.70 -12.64
C ARG A 106 12.08 -6.58 -12.90
N PHE A 107 11.14 -6.34 -11.99
CA PHE A 107 10.17 -5.28 -12.11
C PHE A 107 10.85 -3.90 -12.18
N GLU A 108 11.76 -3.60 -11.26
CA GLU A 108 12.52 -2.34 -11.31
C GLU A 108 13.45 -2.28 -12.53
N GLY A 109 14.04 -3.42 -12.92
CA GLY A 109 14.85 -3.51 -14.13
C GLY A 109 14.05 -3.21 -15.41
N VAL A 110 12.76 -3.58 -15.47
CA VAL A 110 11.87 -3.18 -16.57
C VAL A 110 11.60 -1.68 -16.49
N LEU A 111 11.21 -1.15 -15.32
CA LEU A 111 10.93 0.28 -15.16
C LEU A 111 12.12 1.19 -15.47
N ALA A 112 13.35 0.73 -15.27
CA ALA A 112 14.56 1.50 -15.61
C ALA A 112 14.62 1.93 -17.09
N ALA A 113 13.92 1.22 -17.99
CA ALA A 113 13.81 1.59 -19.41
C ALA A 113 12.63 2.54 -19.72
N TRP A 114 11.78 2.86 -18.74
CA TRP A 114 10.67 3.82 -18.83
C TRP A 114 10.76 4.85 -17.69
N PRO A 115 11.60 5.89 -17.82
CA PRO A 115 11.87 6.84 -16.72
C PRO A 115 10.62 7.48 -16.12
N GLN A 116 9.64 7.86 -16.95
CA GLN A 116 8.40 8.46 -16.48
C GLN A 116 7.56 7.50 -15.61
N GLU A 117 7.50 6.21 -15.98
CA GLU A 117 6.77 5.19 -15.22
C GLU A 117 7.57 4.75 -13.99
N HIS A 118 8.90 4.79 -14.07
CA HIS A 118 9.76 4.61 -12.90
C HIS A 118 9.49 5.70 -11.85
N ASP A 119 9.48 6.97 -12.24
CA ASP A 119 9.18 8.08 -11.32
C ASP A 119 7.76 7.95 -10.75
N ARG A 120 6.79 7.58 -11.60
CA ARG A 120 5.41 7.30 -11.15
C ARG A 120 5.35 6.16 -10.13
N TRP A 121 6.13 5.09 -10.34
CA TRP A 121 6.23 3.98 -9.39
C TRP A 121 6.85 4.42 -8.07
N VAL A 122 7.92 5.23 -8.09
CA VAL A 122 8.55 5.74 -6.87
C VAL A 122 7.55 6.53 -6.03
N THR A 123 6.86 7.50 -6.65
CA THR A 123 5.82 8.30 -5.97
C THR A 123 4.69 7.41 -5.45
N TYR A 124 4.14 6.52 -6.28
CA TYR A 124 3.05 5.62 -5.89
C TYR A 124 3.45 4.71 -4.72
N ARG A 125 4.69 4.24 -4.70
CA ARG A 125 5.23 3.41 -3.62
C ARG A 125 5.39 4.20 -2.32
N GLU A 126 5.97 5.39 -2.39
CA GLU A 126 6.20 6.26 -1.23
C GLU A 126 4.87 6.66 -0.59
N GLU A 127 3.89 7.08 -1.39
CA GLU A 127 2.54 7.38 -0.95
C GLU A 127 1.93 6.20 -0.18
N ALA A 128 1.96 4.99 -0.77
CA ALA A 128 1.36 3.81 -0.15
C ALA A 128 2.06 3.40 1.17
N LEU A 129 3.39 3.42 1.18
CA LEU A 129 4.16 3.17 2.41
C LEU A 129 3.84 4.20 3.47
N ALA A 130 3.65 5.45 3.07
CA ALA A 130 3.38 6.53 3.98
C ALA A 130 2.00 6.46 4.62
N GLY A 131 0.95 6.22 3.83
CA GLY A 131 -0.39 5.97 4.36
C GLY A 131 -0.41 4.81 5.35
N TRP A 132 0.34 3.74 5.05
CA TRP A 132 0.50 2.60 5.95
C TRP A 132 1.26 2.97 7.23
N ALA A 133 2.36 3.72 7.13
CA ALA A 133 3.16 4.18 8.26
C ALA A 133 2.33 5.04 9.22
N VAL A 134 1.52 5.96 8.69
CA VAL A 134 0.61 6.80 9.48
C VAL A 134 -0.40 5.95 10.23
N ALA A 135 -1.01 4.95 9.57
CA ALA A 135 -1.96 4.06 10.21
C ALA A 135 -1.32 3.28 11.37
N TRP A 136 -0.10 2.79 11.18
CA TRP A 136 0.67 2.13 12.23
C TRP A 136 1.05 3.08 13.37
N LEU A 137 1.58 4.27 13.09
CA LEU A 137 1.93 5.29 14.09
C LEU A 137 0.72 5.63 14.96
N ARG A 138 -0.45 5.82 14.34
CA ARG A 138 -1.70 6.08 15.06
C ARG A 138 -2.12 4.91 15.95
N SER A 139 -1.90 3.66 15.50
CA SER A 139 -2.20 2.49 16.34
C SER A 139 -1.30 2.37 17.57
N VAL A 140 -0.13 2.99 17.56
CA VAL A 140 0.78 3.08 18.72
C VAL A 140 0.70 4.42 19.44
N GLY A 141 -0.35 5.23 19.17
CA GLY A 141 -0.62 6.48 19.88
C GLY A 141 0.20 7.69 19.42
N VAL A 142 0.86 7.60 18.27
CA VAL A 142 1.67 8.67 17.68
C VAL A 142 0.92 9.34 16.53
N GLU A 143 0.89 10.68 16.52
CA GLU A 143 0.46 11.47 15.37
C GLU A 143 1.69 12.06 14.68
N PRO A 144 1.98 11.66 13.43
CA PRO A 144 3.10 12.21 12.68
C PRO A 144 2.91 13.70 12.35
N ASP A 145 4.02 14.43 12.22
CA ASP A 145 4.06 15.86 11.88
C ASP A 145 4.31 16.15 10.39
N TRP A 146 4.46 15.12 9.55
CA TRP A 146 4.63 15.24 8.11
C TRP A 146 3.27 15.32 7.40
N GLU A 147 3.15 16.29 6.51
CA GLU A 147 2.05 16.36 5.54
C GLU A 147 2.34 15.41 4.39
N LEU A 148 1.50 14.40 4.23
CA LEU A 148 1.53 13.51 3.09
C LEU A 148 0.56 13.93 2.01
N PRO A 149 0.90 13.77 0.72
CA PRO A 149 -0.12 13.44 -0.26
C PRO A 149 -0.67 12.06 0.14
N LEU A 150 -1.79 12.06 0.87
CA LEU A 150 -2.46 10.84 1.31
C LEU A 150 -2.87 10.02 0.08
N PRO A 151 -2.41 8.78 -0.14
CA PRO A 151 -3.31 7.82 -0.75
C PRO A 151 -4.38 7.49 0.29
N PRO A 152 -5.66 7.46 -0.12
CA PRO A 152 -6.74 7.15 0.78
C PRO A 152 -6.59 5.70 1.23
N GLU A 153 -6.25 5.57 2.50
CA GLU A 153 -6.53 4.44 3.38
C GLU A 153 -5.75 3.12 3.17
N ALA A 154 -5.28 2.57 4.32
CA ALA A 154 -4.48 1.36 4.40
C ALA A 154 -5.39 0.13 4.57
N PRO A 155 -5.32 -0.92 3.72
CA PRO A 155 -6.39 -1.90 3.66
C PRO A 155 -6.27 -2.96 4.76
N LEU A 156 -6.90 -2.81 5.92
CA LEU A 156 -7.10 -3.91 6.87
C LEU A 156 -8.57 -4.26 7.13
N ALA A 157 -9.52 -3.58 6.50
CA ALA A 157 -10.91 -3.99 6.42
C ALA A 157 -11.25 -4.46 4.99
N MET A 158 -12.52 -4.78 4.71
CA MET A 158 -13.04 -4.89 3.34
C MET A 158 -12.38 -3.79 2.47
N PRO A 159 -12.00 -4.07 1.21
CA PRO A 159 -11.35 -3.05 0.40
C PRO A 159 -12.20 -1.78 0.40
N GLU A 160 -11.70 -0.67 0.97
CA GLU A 160 -12.54 0.49 1.35
C GLU A 160 -13.35 1.03 0.19
N LEU A 161 -12.79 1.04 -1.02
CA LEU A 161 -13.54 1.50 -2.19
C LEU A 161 -14.77 0.62 -2.48
N LEU A 162 -14.68 -0.69 -2.24
CA LEU A 162 -15.79 -1.61 -2.37
C LEU A 162 -16.71 -1.54 -1.13
N GLU A 163 -16.16 -1.34 0.07
CA GLU A 163 -16.95 -1.15 1.28
C GLU A 163 -17.79 0.14 1.20
N VAL A 164 -17.19 1.28 0.85
CA VAL A 164 -17.85 2.57 0.59
C VAL A 164 -18.89 2.42 -0.51
N ALA A 165 -18.55 1.72 -1.60
CA ALA A 165 -19.50 1.47 -2.69
C ALA A 165 -20.65 0.53 -2.29
N LEU A 166 -20.54 -0.28 -1.23
CA LEU A 166 -21.57 -1.26 -0.86
C LEU A 166 -22.32 -0.92 0.45
N LEU A 167 -21.72 -0.17 1.38
CA LEU A 167 -22.26 0.10 2.74
C LEU A 167 -22.89 1.49 2.92
N GLY A 168 -22.90 2.35 1.90
CA GLY A 168 -23.62 3.62 1.94
C GLY A 168 -25.13 3.43 2.14
N ARG A 169 -25.58 3.53 3.41
CA ARG A 169 -26.99 3.60 3.81
C ARG A 169 -27.60 4.90 3.27
N ASP A 170 -28.33 4.84 2.15
CA ASP A 170 -29.79 5.01 2.14
C ASP A 170 -30.37 4.83 0.72
N GLN A 171 -31.60 4.32 0.66
CA GLN A 171 -32.55 4.31 -0.47
C GLN A 171 -32.19 3.54 -1.77
N GLY A 172 -32.60 2.27 -1.83
CA GLY A 172 -33.50 1.77 -2.90
C GLY A 172 -32.94 1.41 -4.29
N ALA A 173 -31.70 1.71 -4.63
CA ALA A 173 -31.10 1.21 -5.88
C ALA A 173 -29.75 0.56 -5.59
N GLY A 174 -29.53 -0.66 -6.05
CA GLY A 174 -28.22 -1.34 -5.97
C GLY A 174 -27.11 -0.65 -6.77
N VAL A 175 -27.32 0.54 -7.32
CA VAL A 175 -26.39 1.27 -8.18
C VAL A 175 -25.73 2.42 -7.41
N ARG A 176 -24.42 2.60 -7.59
CA ARG A 176 -23.57 3.65 -7.00
C ARG A 176 -22.65 4.22 -8.07
N ILE A 177 -22.26 5.48 -7.90
CA ILE A 177 -21.38 6.19 -8.84
C ILE A 177 -20.20 6.76 -8.05
N LEU A 178 -18.98 6.52 -8.52
CA LEU A 178 -17.75 7.14 -8.05
C LEU A 178 -17.26 8.10 -9.14
N GLU A 179 -16.94 9.33 -8.75
CA GLU A 179 -16.32 10.32 -9.64
C GLU A 179 -14.80 10.25 -9.45
N ALA A 180 -14.06 10.22 -10.55
CA ALA A 180 -12.61 10.37 -10.54
C ALA A 180 -12.23 11.74 -11.12
N SER A 181 -11.06 12.24 -10.73
CA SER A 181 -10.53 13.54 -11.18
C SER A 181 -10.05 13.50 -12.63
N SER A 182 -9.88 12.31 -13.21
CA SER A 182 -9.47 12.10 -14.61
C SER A 182 -9.92 10.74 -15.14
N GLU A 183 -9.90 10.56 -16.46
CA GLU A 183 -10.13 9.25 -17.08
C GLU A 183 -9.08 8.20 -16.69
N ALA A 184 -7.83 8.63 -16.54
CA ALA A 184 -6.72 7.78 -16.09
C ALA A 184 -6.96 7.28 -14.66
N GLU A 185 -7.40 8.18 -13.77
CA GLU A 185 -7.78 7.81 -12.41
C GLU A 185 -8.98 6.87 -12.39
N ALA A 186 -10.04 7.15 -13.16
CA ALA A 186 -11.21 6.27 -13.29
C ALA A 186 -10.81 4.89 -13.83
N ARG A 187 -9.84 4.82 -14.74
CA ARG A 187 -9.29 3.57 -15.25
C ARG A 187 -8.55 2.79 -14.16
N GLY A 188 -7.70 3.46 -13.38
CA GLY A 188 -7.03 2.84 -12.23
C GLY A 188 -8.02 2.32 -11.19
N GLN A 189 -9.00 3.13 -10.83
CA GLN A 189 -10.07 2.76 -9.90
C GLN A 189 -10.93 1.59 -10.44
N PHE A 190 -11.25 1.54 -11.74
CA PHE A 190 -11.96 0.42 -12.38
C PHE A 190 -11.26 -0.91 -12.17
N VAL A 191 -9.95 -0.95 -12.47
CA VAL A 191 -9.15 -2.17 -12.37
C VAL A 191 -8.97 -2.57 -10.91
N ARG A 192 -8.74 -1.58 -10.02
CA ARG A 192 -8.64 -1.81 -8.56
C ARG A 192 -9.91 -2.43 -7.99
N LEU A 193 -11.08 -1.89 -8.33
CA LEU A 193 -12.38 -2.46 -7.90
C LEU A 193 -12.60 -3.88 -8.40
N ALA A 194 -12.27 -4.14 -9.67
CA ALA A 194 -12.41 -5.46 -10.25
C ALA A 194 -11.48 -6.48 -9.58
N ARG A 195 -10.25 -6.07 -9.23
CA ARG A 195 -9.31 -6.88 -8.43
C ARG A 195 -9.90 -7.19 -7.06
N GLN A 196 -10.32 -6.16 -6.33
CA GLN A 196 -10.91 -6.26 -4.99
C GLN A 196 -12.10 -7.22 -4.97
N LEU A 197 -12.95 -7.16 -6.00
CA LEU A 197 -14.10 -8.04 -6.16
C LEU A 197 -13.70 -9.53 -6.35
N CYS A 198 -12.62 -9.80 -7.09
CA CYS A 198 -12.07 -11.16 -7.19
C CYS A 198 -11.41 -11.62 -5.89
N GLU A 199 -10.65 -10.75 -5.23
CA GLU A 199 -9.94 -11.07 -3.98
C GLU A 199 -10.90 -11.49 -2.86
N LEU A 200 -12.03 -10.78 -2.69
CA LEU A 200 -13.07 -11.14 -1.71
C LEU A 200 -13.68 -12.51 -1.92
N ARG A 201 -13.61 -13.02 -3.15
CA ARG A 201 -14.14 -14.32 -3.53
C ARG A 201 -13.06 -15.39 -3.58
N CYS A 202 -11.83 -15.06 -3.19
CA CYS A 202 -10.66 -15.92 -3.33
C CYS A 202 -10.44 -16.40 -4.77
N GLU A 203 -10.79 -15.56 -5.76
CA GLU A 203 -10.66 -15.88 -7.18
C GLU A 203 -9.41 -15.22 -7.77
N PRO A 204 -8.70 -15.88 -8.70
CA PRO A 204 -7.54 -15.29 -9.35
C PRO A 204 -7.95 -14.09 -10.21
N PHE A 205 -7.18 -13.00 -10.12
CA PHE A 205 -7.38 -11.79 -10.91
C PHE A 205 -6.20 -11.55 -11.87
N GLN A 206 -6.51 -11.12 -13.09
CA GLN A 206 -5.52 -10.71 -14.08
C GLN A 206 -6.02 -9.44 -14.79
N ALA A 207 -5.39 -8.29 -14.56
CA ALA A 207 -5.86 -7.02 -15.12
C ALA A 207 -5.89 -6.98 -16.65
N ARG A 208 -5.05 -7.79 -17.32
CA ARG A 208 -5.11 -7.95 -18.79
C ARG A 208 -6.52 -8.34 -19.29
N THR A 209 -7.32 -9.02 -18.46
CA THR A 209 -8.69 -9.40 -18.81
C THR A 209 -9.64 -8.20 -18.91
N LEU A 210 -9.24 -7.04 -18.37
CA LEU A 210 -9.99 -5.79 -18.37
C LEU A 210 -9.51 -4.78 -19.42
N ARG A 211 -8.46 -5.08 -20.18
CA ARG A 211 -7.95 -4.18 -21.23
C ARG A 211 -9.01 -3.97 -22.31
N GLY A 212 -9.23 -2.71 -22.69
CA GLY A 212 -10.29 -2.29 -23.62
C GLY A 212 -11.72 -2.48 -23.08
N ARG A 213 -11.89 -2.97 -21.85
CA ARG A 213 -13.20 -3.15 -21.24
C ARG A 213 -13.51 -1.98 -20.32
N ASN A 214 -14.75 -1.52 -20.42
CA ASN A 214 -15.35 -0.55 -19.52
C ASN A 214 -16.40 -1.21 -18.62
N ARG A 215 -16.44 -2.53 -18.54
CA ARG A 215 -17.41 -3.30 -17.76
C ARG A 215 -16.75 -4.56 -17.21
N PHE A 216 -17.00 -4.85 -15.94
CA PHE A 216 -16.60 -6.08 -15.27
C PHE A 216 -17.71 -6.49 -14.30
N ALA A 217 -18.00 -7.78 -14.20
CA ALA A 217 -19.02 -8.26 -13.27
C ALA A 217 -18.60 -9.58 -12.62
N ARG A 218 -18.86 -9.71 -11.32
CA ARG A 218 -18.56 -10.91 -10.55
C ARG A 218 -19.44 -10.99 -9.29
N GLY A 219 -19.93 -12.17 -8.97
CA GLY A 219 -20.65 -12.41 -7.71
C GLY A 219 -21.87 -11.49 -7.49
N GLY A 220 -22.61 -11.15 -8.55
CA GLY A 220 -23.76 -10.25 -8.46
C GLY A 220 -23.40 -8.76 -8.37
N ILE A 221 -22.13 -8.39 -8.51
CA ILE A 221 -21.70 -6.99 -8.56
C ILE A 221 -21.12 -6.70 -9.95
N GLU A 222 -21.56 -5.61 -10.55
CA GLU A 222 -21.05 -5.06 -11.79
C GLU A 222 -20.35 -3.73 -11.53
N ILE A 223 -19.25 -3.49 -12.23
CA ILE A 223 -18.52 -2.24 -12.27
C ILE A 223 -18.47 -1.80 -13.74
N ARG A 224 -18.90 -0.58 -14.04
CA ARG A 224 -18.82 0.06 -15.35
C ARG A 224 -18.02 1.34 -15.27
N ARG A 225 -17.20 1.63 -16.27
CA ARG A 225 -16.47 2.90 -16.41
C ARG A 225 -17.11 3.72 -17.53
N GLU A 226 -17.49 4.96 -17.24
CA GLU A 226 -18.09 5.90 -18.17
C GLU A 226 -17.26 7.20 -18.14
N GLY A 227 -16.22 7.26 -18.97
CA GLY A 227 -15.24 8.35 -18.95
C GLY A 227 -14.48 8.40 -17.62
N ALA A 228 -14.63 9.51 -16.90
CA ALA A 228 -14.07 9.75 -15.57
C ALA A 228 -14.97 9.24 -14.42
N ARG A 229 -16.04 8.50 -14.72
CA ARG A 229 -16.99 7.98 -13.72
C ARG A 229 -16.95 6.46 -13.65
N LEU A 230 -17.24 5.92 -12.47
CA LEU A 230 -17.44 4.48 -12.25
C LEU A 230 -18.81 4.20 -11.69
N VAL A 231 -19.58 3.38 -12.36
CA VAL A 231 -20.91 2.93 -11.95
C VAL A 231 -20.79 1.52 -11.38
N LEU A 232 -21.06 1.33 -10.10
CA LEU A 232 -21.11 0.03 -9.44
C LEU A 232 -22.57 -0.37 -9.26
N ALA A 233 -22.96 -1.57 -9.68
CA ALA A 233 -24.33 -2.05 -9.60
C ALA A 233 -24.39 -3.45 -8.97
N VAL A 234 -25.17 -3.61 -7.91
CA VAL A 234 -25.60 -4.91 -7.40
C VAL A 234 -26.73 -5.40 -8.30
N LEU A 235 -26.45 -6.48 -9.02
CA LEU A 235 -27.38 -7.20 -9.88
C LEU A 235 -28.26 -8.08 -8.98
N ALA A 236 -29.57 -7.94 -9.11
CA ALA A 236 -30.57 -8.76 -8.41
C ALA A 236 -30.57 -10.22 -8.91
#